data_AF-A0A962UF88-F1
#
_entry.id   AF-A0A962UF88-F1
#
_cell.length_a   1.000
_cell.length_b   1.000
_cell.length_c   1.000
_cell.angle_alpha   90.00
_cell.angle_beta   90.00
_cell.angle_gamma   90.00
#
_symmetry.space_group_name_H-M   'P 1'
#
loop_
_entity.id
_entity.type
_entity.pdbx_description
1 polymer ?
#
loop_
_entity_poly.entity_id
_entity_poly.type
_entity_poly.pdbx_seq_one_letter_code
_entity_poly.pdbx_strand_id
1 'polypeptide(L)' 'MRLSKIKLAGFKSFVDPAVLHLPGNLLGVVGPNGCGKSNIIDAVRWVMGESSARSLRGESMSDVIFNGSASRKPVGQASV' A
#
# COMPACT_ATOMS: atom_id res chain seq x y z
N MET A 1 17.95 11.35 -5.91
CA MET A 1 17.43 10.40 -4.89
C MET A 1 16.65 9.32 -5.63
N ARG A 2 16.83 8.03 -5.30
CA ARG A 2 16.16 6.90 -5.98
C ARG A 2 15.47 6.01 -4.96
N LEU A 3 14.23 5.62 -5.23
CA LEU A 3 13.51 4.65 -4.41
C LEU A 3 14.10 3.25 -4.65
N SER A 4 14.66 2.62 -3.62
CA SER A 4 15.35 1.32 -3.72
C SER A 4 14.48 0.15 -3.26
N LYS A 5 13.64 0.38 -2.26
CA LYS A 5 12.69 -0.60 -1.73
C LYS A 5 11.53 0.11 -1.03
N ILE A 6 10.39 -0.57 -0.97
CA ILE A 6 9.23 -0.21 -0.16
C ILE A 6 8.97 -1.35 0.82
N LYS A 7 8.74 -1.06 2.09
CA LYS A 7 8.41 -2.06 3.11
C LYS A 7 7.07 -1.73 3.72
N LEU A 8 6.06 -2.56 3.48
CA LEU A 8 4.72 -2.27 3.97
C LEU A 8 4.11 -3.44 4.73
N ALA A 9 3.28 -3.13 5.71
CA ALA A 9 2.53 -4.10 6.52
C ALA A 9 1.24 -3.46 7.01
N GLY A 10 0.15 -4.21 7.05
CA GLY A 10 -1.18 -3.73 7.43
C GLY A 10 -1.75 -2.62 6.52
N PHE A 11 -1.12 -2.31 5.38
CA PHE A 11 -1.53 -1.23 4.50
C PHE A 11 -2.47 -1.73 3.41
N LYS A 12 -3.75 -1.35 3.48
CA LYS A 12 -4.80 -1.76 2.54
C LYS A 12 -4.79 -3.27 2.32
N SER A 13 -4.58 -3.74 1.08
CA SER A 13 -4.55 -5.17 0.75
C SER A 13 -3.31 -5.91 1.27
N PHE A 14 -2.28 -5.21 1.74
CA PHE A 14 -1.02 -5.79 2.22
C PHE A 14 -1.07 -6.02 3.72
N VAL A 15 -1.76 -7.08 4.12
CA VAL A 15 -1.92 -7.47 5.53
C VAL A 15 -0.58 -7.89 6.14
N ASP A 16 0.09 -8.83 5.46
CA ASP A 16 1.38 -9.35 5.91
C ASP A 16 2.53 -8.42 5.50
N PRO A 17 3.64 -8.40 6.25
CA PRO A 17 4.83 -7.66 5.87
C PRO A 17 5.34 -8.06 4.48
N ALA A 18 5.46 -7.08 3.59
CA ALA A 18 5.96 -7.24 2.24
C ALA A 18 7.10 -6.26 1.97
N VAL A 19 8.14 -6.74 1.28
CA VAL A 19 9.27 -5.91 0.82
C VAL A 19 9.29 -5.92 -0.69
N LEU A 20 9.02 -4.77 -1.30
CA LEU A 20 9.07 -4.59 -2.74
C LEU A 20 10.42 -3.98 -3.12
N HIS A 21 11.22 -4.70 -3.88
CA HIS A 21 12.51 -4.22 -4.38
C HIS A 21 12.34 -3.47 -5.71
N LEU A 22 13.03 -2.34 -5.85
CA LEU A 22 12.98 -1.46 -7.04
C LEU A 22 14.38 -1.37 -7.67
N PRO A 23 14.79 -2.39 -8.44
CA PRO A 23 16.17 -2.55 -8.89
C PRO A 23 16.58 -1.60 -10.03
N GLY A 24 15.62 -1.09 -10.80
CA GLY A 24 15.85 -0.27 -11.98
C GLY A 24 15.24 1.13 -11.92
N ASN A 25 15.53 1.93 -12.94
CA ASN A 25 14.92 3.25 -13.15
C ASN A 25 13.51 3.14 -13.76
N LEU A 26 13.23 2.02 -14.42
CA LEU A 26 11.93 1.68 -14.99
C LEU A 26 11.50 0.32 -14.42
N LEU A 27 10.29 0.26 -13.87
CA LEU A 27 9.71 -0.95 -13.31
C LEU A 27 8.22 -1.00 -13.62
N GLY A 28 7.76 -2.14 -14.13
CA GLY A 28 6.34 -2.43 -14.34
C GLY A 28 5.78 -3.27 -13.20
N VAL A 29 4.59 -2.91 -12.70
CA VAL A 29 3.83 -3.71 -11.73
C VAL A 29 2.62 -4.30 -12.44
N VAL A 30 2.55 -5.63 -12.53
CA VAL A 30 1.48 -6.36 -13.25
C VAL A 30 0.87 -7.45 -12.37
N GLY A 31 -0.34 -7.88 -12.70
CA GLY A 31 -1.08 -8.91 -11.97
C GLY A 31 -2.60 -8.81 -12.15
N PRO A 32 -3.37 -9.80 -11.67
CA PRO A 32 -4.83 -9.83 -11.80
C PRO A 32 -5.55 -8.63 -11.17
N ASN A 33 -6.77 -8.35 -11.61
CA ASN A 33 -7.58 -7.30 -10.99
C ASN A 33 -7.90 -7.67 -9.53
N GLY A 34 -7.89 -6.66 -8.64
CA GLY A 34 -8.11 -6.86 -7.21
C GLY A 34 -6.88 -7.32 -6.40
N CYS A 35 -5.74 -7.66 -7.02
CA CYS A 35 -4.57 -8.14 -6.26
C CYS A 35 -3.78 -7.06 -5.49
N GLY A 36 -4.21 -5.79 -5.52
CA GLY A 36 -3.58 -4.72 -4.75
C GLY A 36 -2.50 -3.91 -5.47
N LYS A 37 -2.32 -4.07 -6.80
CA LYS A 37 -1.31 -3.34 -7.59
C LYS A 37 -1.31 -1.83 -7.34
N SER A 38 -2.48 -1.21 -7.43
CA SER A 38 -2.61 0.24 -7.24
C SER A 38 -2.39 0.67 -5.78
N ASN A 39 -2.47 -0.24 -4.82
CA ASN A 39 -2.17 0.09 -3.42
C ASN A 39 -0.65 0.30 -3.21
N ILE A 40 0.20 -0.20 -4.12
CA ILE A 40 1.65 0.11 -4.11
C ILE A 40 1.87 1.60 -4.38
N ILE A 41 1.17 2.20 -5.35
CA ILE A 41 1.33 3.64 -5.62
C ILE A 41 0.71 4.48 -4.51
N ASP A 42 -0.38 4.04 -3.89
CA ASP A 42 -0.94 4.72 -2.71
C ASP A 42 0.05 4.71 -1.54
N ALA A 43 0.77 3.59 -1.32
CA ALA A 43 1.79 3.49 -0.29
C ALA A 43 2.94 4.48 -0.52
N VAL A 44 3.37 4.66 -1.78
CA VAL A 44 4.37 5.67 -2.13
C VAL A 44 3.84 7.09 -1.87
N ARG A 45 2.60 7.39 -2.29
CA ARG A 45 1.97 8.70 -2.06
C ARG A 45 1.83 9.01 -0.58
N TRP A 46 1.44 8.02 0.21
CA TRP A 46 1.33 8.10 1.67
C TRP A 46 2.64 8.57 2.30
N VAL A 47 3.76 7.89 1.98
CA VAL A 47 5.08 8.24 2.53
C VAL A 47 5.59 9.59 2.04
N MET A 48 5.17 10.02 0.86
CA MET A 48 5.49 11.36 0.33
C MET A 48 4.69 12.49 1.01
N GLY A 49 3.83 12.18 2.00
CA GLY A 49 3.09 13.16 2.78
C GLY A 49 1.70 13.48 2.24
N GLU A 50 1.13 12.62 1.39
CA GLU A 50 -0.25 12.77 0.95
C GLU A 50 -1.21 12.65 2.14
N SER A 51 -1.82 13.78 2.51
CA SER A 51 -2.73 13.89 3.65
C SER A 51 -4.21 13.70 3.28
N SER A 52 -4.54 13.63 1.98
CA SER A 52 -5.91 13.46 1.51
C SER A 52 -6.27 11.98 1.36
N ALA A 53 -7.22 11.52 2.18
CA ALA A 53 -7.83 10.18 2.04
C ALA A 53 -8.36 9.94 0.62
N ARG A 54 -8.96 10.98 0.00
CA ARG A 54 -9.50 10.92 -1.36
C ARG A 54 -8.43 10.68 -2.41
N SER A 55 -7.25 11.30 -2.25
CA SER A 55 -6.09 11.09 -3.14
C SER A 55 -5.53 9.67 -3.04
N LEU A 56 -5.70 9.04 -1.88
CA LEU A 56 -5.36 7.65 -1.61
C LEU A 56 -6.51 6.71 -1.94
N ARG A 57 -7.62 7.17 -2.55
CA ARG A 57 -8.78 6.32 -2.88
C ARG A 57 -9.40 5.66 -1.64
N GLY A 58 -9.45 6.41 -0.53
CA GLY A 58 -10.19 6.11 0.69
C GLY A 58 -11.18 7.23 1.02
N GLU A 59 -12.14 6.95 1.88
CA GLU A 59 -13.11 7.92 2.42
C GLU A 59 -12.56 8.58 3.68
N SER A 60 -11.83 7.82 4.49
CA SER A 60 -11.18 8.24 5.72
C SER A 60 -9.69 7.90 5.71
N MET A 61 -8.92 8.61 6.54
CA MET A 61 -7.50 8.32 6.76
C MET A 61 -7.29 6.93 7.39
N SER A 62 -8.31 6.40 8.08
CA SER A 62 -8.32 5.02 8.59
C SER A 62 -8.32 3.96 7.49
N ASP A 63 -8.74 4.29 6.27
CA ASP A 63 -8.94 3.31 5.19
C ASP A 63 -7.60 2.86 4.57
N VAL A 64 -6.50 3.48 4.99
CA VAL A 64 -5.15 2.99 4.68
C VAL A 64 -4.80 1.75 5.50
N ILE A 65 -5.49 1.53 6.63
CA ILE A 65 -5.31 0.37 7.49
C ILE A 65 -6.17 -0.77 6.96
N PHE A 66 -5.61 -1.97 6.92
CA PHE A 66 -6.36 -3.15 6.50
C PHE A 66 -7.56 -3.42 7.41
N ASN A 67 -8.76 -3.29 6.85
CA ASN A 67 -10.03 -3.42 7.57
C ASN A 67 -10.68 -4.81 7.48
N GLY A 68 -9.89 -5.85 7.21
CA GLY A 68 -10.36 -7.24 7.17
C GLY A 68 -10.86 -7.70 5.80
N SER A 69 -11.04 -9.01 5.68
CA SER A 69 -11.62 -9.71 4.54
C SER A 69 -12.43 -10.92 5.03
N ALA A 70 -13.11 -11.63 4.12
CA ALA A 70 -13.85 -12.84 4.49
C ALA A 70 -12.99 -13.90 5.23
N SER A 71 -11.68 -13.92 5.00
CA SER A 71 -10.75 -14.89 5.58
C SER A 71 -9.78 -14.32 6.62
N ARG A 72 -9.72 -12.99 6.80
CA ARG A 72 -8.75 -12.33 7.70
C ARG A 72 -9.37 -11.21 8.51
N LYS A 73 -8.99 -11.13 9.79
CA LYS A 73 -9.41 -10.07 10.71
C LYS A 73 -8.75 -8.73 10.37
N PRO A 74 -9.40 -7.58 10.67
CA PRO A 74 -8.78 -6.27 10.56
C PRO A 74 -7.54 -6.16 11.46
N VAL A 75 -6.62 -5.26 11.10
CA VAL A 75 -5.45 -4.89 11.91
C VAL A 75 -5.61 -3.48 12.45
N GLY A 76 -4.95 -3.17 13.57
CA GLY A 76 -5.05 -1.85 14.20
C GLY A 76 -4.06 -0.81 13.69
N GLN A 77 -3.11 -1.20 12.84
CA GLN A 77 -2.03 -0.31 12.39
C GLN A 77 -1.55 -0.68 10.98
N ALA A 78 -1.11 0.33 10.24
CA ALA A 78 -0.38 0.19 8.99
C ALA A 78 1.00 0.85 9.10
N SER A 79 1.98 0.31 8.38
CA SER A 79 3.32 0.87 8.22
C SER A 79 3.75 0.75 6.76
N VAL A 80 4.46 1.76 6.24
CA VAL A 80 5.04 1.81 4.88
C VAL A 80 6.44 2.44 4.96
#